data_AF-A0A8S4PBT8-F1
#
_entry.id   AF-A0A8S4PBT8-F1
#
_cell.length_a   1.000
_cell.length_b   1.000
_cell.length_c   1.000
_cell.angle_alpha   90.00
_cell.angle_beta   90.00
_cell.angle_gamma   90.00
#
_symmetry.space_group_name_H-M   'P 1'
#
loop_
_entity.id
_entity.type
_entity.pdbx_description
1 polymer ?
#
loop_
_entity_poly.entity_id
_entity_poly.type
_entity_poly.pdbx_seq_one_letter_code
_entity_poly.pdbx_strand_id
1 'polypeptide(L)'
;DIPVVDCDGMGRAFPELQMFTPTIYGMPCYPATLADDKGQRAVIIEAPSPKLVEDHFRGVCVAMGCSAGFVFTPLKKEDILHKTVQNSTSRAWGLGHAVLKARAQKKDPFQAILDFENGKSLCKGKIIDVERRNEGGFTRGVLKILGLAEFQDEVLIIKFQNENLVATMHHPNGQKEVLVCTPDLICIVDTETGEPIMTEEVRYGLRVSVLGIPAHPLLLTEQALKYMGPQAFGYSKEEVEFKPIGDYKDHGPVAPVSVDSCTS
;
A
#
# COMPACT_ATOMS: atom_id res chain seq x y z
N ASP A 1 -26.38 -12.73 5.06
CA ASP A 1 -25.04 -12.25 4.69
C ASP A 1 -25.11 -11.26 3.56
N ILE A 2 -24.28 -10.22 3.61
CA ILE A 2 -24.10 -9.25 2.52
C ILE A 2 -22.85 -9.68 1.77
N PRO A 3 -22.90 -9.85 0.43
CA PRO A 3 -21.72 -10.26 -0.33
C PRO A 3 -20.64 -9.18 -0.29
N VAL A 4 -19.37 -9.61 -0.22
CA VAL A 4 -18.22 -8.73 -0.41
C VAL A 4 -17.95 -8.61 -1.90
N VAL A 5 -17.85 -7.38 -2.40
CA VAL A 5 -17.47 -7.13 -3.79
C VAL A 5 -15.95 -7.22 -3.88
N ASP A 6 -15.45 -7.94 -4.89
CA ASP A 6 -14.02 -8.10 -5.13
C ASP A 6 -13.43 -6.84 -5.78
N CYS A 7 -13.28 -5.80 -4.97
CA CYS A 7 -12.65 -4.54 -5.32
C CYS A 7 -12.25 -3.79 -4.05
N ASP A 8 -11.36 -2.82 -4.18
CA ASP A 8 -11.11 -1.83 -3.15
C ASP A 8 -10.92 -0.45 -3.77
N GLY A 9 -11.08 0.60 -2.98
CA GLY A 9 -11.01 1.96 -3.51
C GLY A 9 -9.64 2.60 -3.43
N MET A 10 -8.53 1.89 -3.29
CA MET A 10 -7.20 2.50 -3.17
C MET A 10 -6.11 1.72 -3.94
N GLY A 11 -6.25 0.42 -4.13
CA GLY A 11 -5.29 -0.50 -4.77
C GLY A 11 -4.05 -0.81 -3.92
N ARG A 12 -3.85 -0.04 -2.84
CA ARG A 12 -2.81 -0.15 -1.81
C ARG A 12 -3.25 0.66 -0.57
N ALA A 13 -2.49 0.58 0.52
CA ALA A 13 -2.70 1.44 1.67
C ALA A 13 -2.25 2.89 1.39
N PHE A 14 -3.04 3.84 1.88
CA PHE A 14 -2.69 5.26 2.00
C PHE A 14 -3.26 5.85 3.29
N PRO A 15 -2.69 6.95 3.80
CA PRO A 15 -2.99 7.42 5.16
C PRO A 15 -4.27 8.24 5.30
N GLU A 16 -4.83 8.76 4.19
CA GLU A 16 -5.89 9.77 4.21
C GLU A 16 -7.10 9.39 3.35
N LEU A 17 -8.31 9.72 3.83
CA LEU A 17 -9.60 9.43 3.19
C LEU A 17 -9.75 10.06 1.80
N GLN A 18 -9.11 11.22 1.56
CA GLN A 18 -9.10 11.86 0.26
C GLN A 18 -8.36 11.05 -0.82
N MET A 19 -7.55 10.06 -0.42
CA MET A 19 -6.83 9.17 -1.33
C MET A 19 -7.68 7.96 -1.76
N PHE A 20 -8.94 7.88 -1.33
CA PHE A 20 -9.92 6.93 -1.84
C PHE A 20 -10.29 7.27 -3.29
N THR A 21 -10.05 6.34 -4.22
CA THR A 21 -10.23 6.51 -5.67
C THR A 21 -11.62 7.00 -6.07
N PRO A 22 -12.76 6.49 -5.54
CA PRO A 22 -14.06 7.11 -5.81
C PRO A 22 -14.12 8.59 -5.42
N THR A 23 -13.51 8.98 -4.31
CA THR A 23 -13.45 10.37 -3.85
C THR A 23 -12.61 11.24 -4.78
N ILE A 24 -11.45 10.72 -5.19
CA ILE A 24 -10.61 11.36 -6.21
C ILE A 24 -11.44 11.63 -7.47
N TYR A 25 -12.28 10.68 -7.87
CA TYR A 25 -13.17 10.77 -9.04
C TYR A 25 -14.56 11.36 -8.74
N GLY A 26 -14.63 12.26 -7.77
CA GLY A 26 -15.77 13.17 -7.56
C GLY A 26 -16.92 12.59 -6.74
N MET A 27 -16.74 11.43 -6.09
CA MET A 27 -17.74 10.93 -5.14
C MET A 27 -17.58 11.63 -3.79
N PRO A 28 -18.69 12.00 -3.12
CA PRO A 28 -18.62 12.54 -1.77
C PRO A 28 -18.15 11.49 -0.77
N CYS A 29 -17.47 11.89 0.32
CA CYS A 29 -17.16 10.99 1.43
C CYS A 29 -18.28 10.89 2.48
N TYR A 30 -19.50 11.29 2.13
CA TYR A 30 -20.66 11.35 3.03
C TYR A 30 -21.93 10.87 2.29
N PRO A 31 -23.02 10.51 3.01
CA PRO A 31 -23.09 10.39 4.47
C PRO A 31 -22.10 9.35 4.98
N ALA A 32 -21.59 9.58 6.18
CA ALA A 32 -20.62 8.71 6.81
C ALA A 32 -20.93 8.49 8.28
N THR A 33 -20.59 7.31 8.76
CA THR A 33 -20.99 6.79 10.06
C THR A 33 -19.84 6.07 10.71
N LEU A 34 -19.77 6.19 12.02
CA LEU A 34 -18.75 5.56 12.84
C LEU A 34 -19.42 4.93 14.07
N ALA A 35 -19.05 3.70 14.40
CA ALA A 35 -19.67 2.95 15.51
C ALA A 35 -18.63 2.12 16.28
N ASP A 36 -18.73 2.11 17.61
CA ASP A 36 -17.87 1.30 18.48
C ASP A 36 -18.57 0.02 18.98
N ASP A 37 -17.82 -0.77 19.74
CA ASP A 37 -18.28 -2.01 20.37
C ASP A 37 -19.20 -1.77 21.59
N LYS A 38 -19.28 -0.53 22.10
CA LYS A 38 -20.11 -0.12 23.23
C LYS A 38 -21.46 0.45 22.80
N GLY A 39 -21.72 0.49 21.50
CA GLY A 39 -22.97 0.98 20.91
C GLY A 39 -23.03 2.50 20.72
N GLN A 40 -21.93 3.23 20.91
CA GLN A 40 -21.82 4.63 20.51
C GLN A 40 -21.82 4.72 18.98
N ARG A 41 -22.53 5.72 18.44
CA ARG A 41 -22.64 5.95 17.00
C ARG A 41 -22.53 7.44 16.72
N ALA A 42 -21.72 7.79 15.73
CA ALA A 42 -21.61 9.14 15.19
C ALA A 42 -21.95 9.13 13.70
N VAL A 43 -22.60 10.20 13.24
CA VAL A 43 -23.05 10.33 11.85
C VAL A 43 -22.72 11.73 11.35
N ILE A 44 -22.08 11.80 10.18
CA ILE A 44 -21.94 13.01 9.37
C ILE A 44 -22.87 12.85 8.18
N ILE A 45 -23.88 13.72 8.08
CA ILE A 45 -24.83 13.71 6.97
C ILE A 45 -24.19 14.34 5.72
N GLU A 46 -23.47 15.45 5.92
CA GLU A 46 -22.82 16.22 4.87
C GLU A 46 -21.55 16.87 5.42
N ALA A 47 -20.53 17.03 4.57
CA ALA A 47 -19.31 17.74 4.92
C ALA A 47 -18.73 18.46 3.69
N PRO A 48 -18.08 19.63 3.87
CA PRO A 48 -17.48 20.36 2.76
C PRO A 48 -16.28 19.65 2.10
N SER A 49 -15.60 18.74 2.81
CA SER A 49 -14.45 18.01 2.27
C SER A 49 -14.22 16.66 2.95
N PRO A 50 -13.56 15.70 2.26
CA PRO A 50 -13.13 14.44 2.86
C PRO A 50 -12.24 14.63 4.10
N LYS A 51 -11.37 15.65 4.07
CA LYS A 51 -10.47 15.97 5.19
C LYS A 51 -11.24 16.33 6.47
N LEU A 52 -12.34 17.07 6.34
CA LEU A 52 -13.19 17.42 7.49
C LEU A 52 -13.95 16.21 8.04
N VAL A 53 -14.39 15.30 7.16
CA VAL A 53 -14.98 14.01 7.58
C VAL A 53 -13.96 13.22 8.40
N GLU A 54 -12.74 13.09 7.89
CA GLU A 54 -11.66 12.38 8.57
C GLU A 54 -11.28 13.02 9.91
N ASP A 55 -11.03 14.34 9.94
CA ASP A 55 -10.62 15.04 11.16
C ASP A 55 -11.67 14.92 12.27
N HIS A 56 -12.95 15.05 11.91
CA HIS A 56 -14.04 14.87 12.86
C HIS A 56 -14.07 13.45 13.40
N PHE A 57 -14.04 12.44 12.52
CA PHE A 57 -14.13 11.05 12.95
C PHE A 57 -12.89 10.51 13.65
N ARG A 58 -11.70 11.01 13.35
CA ARG A 58 -10.50 10.73 14.16
C ARG A 58 -10.69 11.22 15.60
N GLY A 59 -11.23 12.43 15.79
CA GLY A 59 -11.54 12.96 17.12
C GLY A 59 -12.58 12.12 17.87
N VAL A 60 -13.65 11.70 17.18
CA VAL A 60 -14.68 10.81 17.77
C VAL A 60 -14.11 9.43 18.11
N CYS A 61 -13.29 8.86 17.24
CA CYS A 61 -12.68 7.54 17.43
C CYS A 61 -11.81 7.49 18.70
N VAL A 62 -11.11 8.59 19.03
CA VAL A 62 -10.37 8.69 20.31
C VAL A 62 -11.30 8.51 21.51
N ALA A 63 -12.48 9.16 21.50
CA ALA A 63 -13.45 9.02 22.59
C ALA A 63 -14.05 7.60 22.69
N MET A 64 -14.09 6.86 21.58
CA MET A 64 -14.57 5.47 21.53
C MET A 64 -13.52 4.44 21.98
N GLY A 65 -12.27 4.85 22.18
CA GLY A 65 -11.16 3.96 22.57
C GLY A 65 -10.20 3.61 21.44
N CYS A 66 -10.06 4.51 20.46
CA CYS A 66 -9.15 4.41 19.32
C CYS A 66 -9.46 3.28 18.32
N SER A 67 -10.66 2.71 18.37
CA SER A 67 -11.13 1.72 17.39
C SER A 67 -12.63 1.88 17.17
N ALA A 68 -13.05 1.85 15.91
CA ALA A 68 -14.45 1.91 15.52
C ALA A 68 -14.63 1.37 14.09
N GLY A 69 -15.80 0.84 13.80
CA GLY A 69 -16.23 0.56 12.43
C GLY A 69 -16.58 1.86 11.72
N PHE A 70 -16.18 1.98 10.46
CA PHE A 70 -16.41 3.16 9.63
C PHE A 70 -17.11 2.75 8.33
N VAL A 71 -18.22 3.42 8.01
CA VAL A 71 -18.95 3.26 6.74
C VAL A 71 -19.21 4.64 6.18
N PHE A 72 -18.91 4.84 4.92
CA PHE A 72 -19.11 6.12 4.24
C PHE A 72 -19.87 5.89 2.93
N THR A 73 -19.88 6.90 2.06
CA THR A 73 -20.83 7.04 0.95
C THR A 73 -21.20 5.72 0.26
N PRO A 74 -22.51 5.42 0.08
CA PRO A 74 -22.91 4.26 -0.69
C PRO A 74 -22.54 4.46 -2.16
N LEU A 75 -21.89 3.47 -2.75
CA LEU A 75 -21.50 3.49 -4.15
C LEU A 75 -22.52 2.76 -5.03
N LYS A 76 -22.83 3.34 -6.20
CA LYS A 76 -23.61 2.63 -7.22
C LYS A 76 -22.71 1.63 -7.95
N LYS A 77 -23.32 0.63 -8.59
CA LYS A 77 -22.62 -0.36 -9.41
C LYS A 77 -21.66 0.27 -10.43
N GLU A 78 -22.11 1.30 -11.15
CA GLU A 78 -21.28 2.00 -12.14
C GLU A 78 -20.05 2.66 -11.50
N ASP A 79 -20.22 3.29 -10.33
CA ASP A 79 -19.09 3.90 -9.61
C ASP A 79 -18.08 2.85 -9.17
N ILE A 80 -18.56 1.70 -8.70
CA ILE A 80 -17.68 0.57 -8.33
C ILE A 80 -16.87 0.14 -9.56
N LEU A 81 -17.53 -0.18 -10.68
CA LEU A 81 -16.87 -0.71 -11.88
C LEU A 81 -15.82 0.23 -12.48
N HIS A 82 -15.99 1.54 -12.34
CA HIS A 82 -15.15 2.53 -13.02
C HIS A 82 -14.23 3.34 -12.11
N LYS A 83 -14.50 3.38 -10.80
CA LYS A 83 -13.76 4.22 -9.85
C LYS A 83 -13.10 3.45 -8.71
N THR A 84 -13.13 2.11 -8.75
CA THR A 84 -12.44 1.26 -7.77
C THR A 84 -11.49 0.29 -8.48
N VAL A 85 -10.47 -0.18 -7.76
CA VAL A 85 -9.52 -1.19 -8.23
C VAL A 85 -10.22 -2.55 -8.16
N GLN A 86 -10.52 -3.13 -9.31
CA GLN A 86 -11.21 -4.42 -9.40
C GLN A 86 -10.29 -5.58 -9.01
N ASN A 87 -10.90 -6.68 -8.58
CA ASN A 87 -10.23 -7.96 -8.29
C ASN A 87 -9.15 -7.90 -7.22
N SER A 88 -9.13 -6.87 -6.37
CA SER A 88 -8.03 -6.65 -5.43
C SER A 88 -8.00 -7.67 -4.29
N THR A 89 -9.16 -8.20 -3.87
CA THR A 89 -9.22 -9.30 -2.90
C THR A 89 -8.72 -10.58 -3.55
N SER A 90 -9.11 -10.84 -4.80
CA SER A 90 -8.58 -11.96 -5.58
C SER A 90 -7.06 -11.87 -5.80
N ARG A 91 -6.54 -10.67 -6.09
CA ARG A 91 -5.10 -10.40 -6.18
C ARG A 91 -4.39 -10.73 -4.88
N ALA A 92 -4.88 -10.21 -3.75
CA ALA A 92 -4.28 -10.46 -2.43
C ALA A 92 -4.26 -11.95 -2.09
N TRP A 93 -5.36 -12.67 -2.36
CA TRP A 93 -5.43 -14.12 -2.18
C TRP A 93 -4.44 -14.84 -3.10
N GLY A 94 -4.39 -14.48 -4.39
CA GLY A 94 -3.53 -15.11 -5.38
C GLY A 94 -2.05 -14.93 -5.07
N LEU A 95 -1.66 -13.73 -4.60
CA LEU A 95 -0.30 -13.43 -4.16
C LEU A 95 0.07 -14.28 -2.94
N GLY A 96 -0.78 -14.30 -1.91
CA GLY A 96 -0.56 -15.11 -0.72
C GLY A 96 -0.43 -16.60 -1.07
N HIS A 97 -1.29 -17.11 -1.95
CA HIS A 97 -1.21 -18.49 -2.44
C HIS A 97 0.08 -18.76 -3.23
N ALA A 98 0.54 -17.84 -4.08
CA ALA A 98 1.79 -17.97 -4.81
C ALA A 98 3.00 -18.08 -3.87
N VAL A 99 3.06 -17.25 -2.84
CA VAL A 99 4.10 -17.28 -1.80
C VAL A 99 4.07 -18.59 -1.02
N LEU A 100 2.90 -19.01 -0.53
CA LEU A 100 2.74 -20.28 0.21
C LEU A 100 3.14 -21.49 -0.64
N LYS A 101 2.75 -21.51 -1.92
CA LYS A 101 3.13 -22.57 -2.87
C LYS A 101 4.63 -22.59 -3.13
N ALA A 102 5.28 -21.43 -3.30
CA ALA A 102 6.73 -21.36 -3.48
C ALA A 102 7.47 -21.94 -2.27
N ARG A 103 7.06 -21.56 -1.05
CA ARG A 103 7.59 -22.09 0.21
C ARG A 103 7.44 -23.61 0.31
N ALA A 104 6.23 -24.12 0.04
CA ALA A 104 5.95 -25.56 0.08
C ALA A 104 6.82 -26.35 -0.93
N GLN A 105 7.13 -25.74 -2.08
CA GLN A 105 7.98 -26.31 -3.13
C GLN A 105 9.48 -26.02 -2.93
N LYS A 106 9.87 -25.36 -1.82
CA LYS A 106 11.26 -24.91 -1.56
C LYS A 106 11.84 -24.05 -2.69
N LYS A 107 11.01 -23.24 -3.33
CA LYS A 107 11.40 -22.21 -4.30
C LYS A 107 11.52 -20.85 -3.61
N ASP A 108 12.21 -19.93 -4.26
CA ASP A 108 12.36 -18.55 -3.77
C ASP A 108 10.98 -17.86 -3.70
N PRO A 109 10.45 -17.53 -2.50
CA PRO A 109 9.18 -16.83 -2.37
C PRO A 109 9.26 -15.39 -2.87
N PHE A 110 10.42 -14.73 -2.80
CA PHE A 110 10.61 -13.37 -3.32
C PHE A 110 10.45 -13.35 -4.84
N GLN A 111 11.05 -14.31 -5.55
CA GLN A 111 10.86 -14.43 -7.00
C GLN A 111 9.40 -14.69 -7.37
N ALA A 112 8.69 -15.50 -6.57
CA ALA A 112 7.26 -15.75 -6.80
C ALA A 112 6.41 -14.47 -6.68
N ILE A 113 6.76 -13.56 -5.76
CA ILE A 113 6.09 -12.25 -5.64
C ILE A 113 6.36 -11.40 -6.89
N LEU A 114 7.62 -11.30 -7.33
CA LEU A 114 7.99 -10.53 -8.52
C LEU A 114 7.24 -11.02 -9.77
N ASP A 115 7.22 -12.33 -9.99
CA ASP A 115 6.54 -12.94 -11.15
C ASP A 115 5.01 -12.75 -11.08
N PHE A 116 4.44 -12.83 -9.88
CA PHE A 116 3.01 -12.65 -9.68
C PHE A 116 2.60 -11.21 -9.99
N GLU A 117 3.32 -10.22 -9.45
CA GLU A 117 2.97 -8.79 -9.47
C GLU A 117 3.55 -8.00 -10.65
N ASN A 118 4.37 -8.63 -11.51
CA ASN A 118 5.23 -7.92 -12.46
C ASN A 118 6.14 -6.89 -11.74
N GLY A 119 6.62 -7.28 -10.56
CA GLY A 119 7.41 -6.43 -9.67
C GLY A 119 8.88 -6.33 -10.09
N LYS A 120 9.59 -5.37 -9.52
CA LYS A 120 11.03 -5.17 -9.70
C LYS A 120 11.78 -5.32 -8.38
N SER A 121 12.84 -6.11 -8.38
CA SER A 121 13.77 -6.18 -7.24
C SER A 121 14.54 -4.86 -7.13
N LEU A 122 14.46 -4.21 -5.97
CA LEU A 122 15.15 -2.93 -5.72
C LEU A 122 16.43 -3.13 -4.91
N CYS A 123 16.41 -4.06 -3.95
CA CYS A 123 17.56 -4.38 -3.11
C CYS A 123 17.32 -5.70 -2.37
N LYS A 124 18.39 -6.49 -2.17
CA LYS A 124 18.46 -7.52 -1.12
C LYS A 124 19.54 -7.09 -0.16
N GLY A 125 19.22 -7.01 1.13
CA GLY A 125 20.10 -6.32 2.07
C GLY A 125 19.84 -6.57 3.54
N LYS A 126 20.59 -5.86 4.38
CA LYS A 126 20.42 -5.82 5.83
C LYS A 126 20.05 -4.42 6.26
N ILE A 127 19.04 -4.28 7.11
CA ILE A 127 18.69 -3.00 7.73
C ILE A 127 19.84 -2.57 8.64
N ILE A 128 20.43 -1.42 8.34
CA ILE A 128 21.55 -0.83 9.10
C ILE A 128 21.14 0.39 9.92
N ASP A 129 19.98 0.99 9.66
CA ASP A 129 19.50 2.12 10.43
C ASP A 129 17.99 2.33 10.22
N VAL A 130 17.31 2.78 11.28
CA VAL A 130 15.88 3.09 11.26
C VAL A 130 15.63 4.33 12.11
N GLU A 131 15.27 5.43 11.46
CA GLU A 131 14.87 6.68 12.11
C GLU A 131 13.35 6.81 12.06
N ARG A 132 12.70 7.06 13.20
CA ARG A 132 11.25 7.23 13.32
C ARG A 132 10.89 8.46 14.15
N ARG A 133 9.88 9.19 13.70
CA ARG A 133 9.29 10.34 14.40
C ARG A 133 7.78 10.34 14.19
N ASN A 134 7.03 10.60 15.25
CA ASN A 134 5.59 10.79 15.17
C ASN A 134 5.33 12.28 15.00
N GLU A 135 4.82 12.67 13.83
CA GLU A 135 4.59 14.07 13.45
C GLU A 135 3.23 14.20 12.75
N GLY A 136 2.38 15.09 13.26
CA GLY A 136 1.08 15.37 12.64
C GLY A 136 0.10 14.19 12.60
N GLY A 137 0.21 13.22 13.52
CA GLY A 137 -0.62 12.02 13.54
C GLY A 137 -0.13 10.88 12.63
N PHE A 138 1.03 11.06 11.99
CA PHE A 138 1.66 10.05 11.13
C PHE A 138 3.03 9.65 11.67
N THR A 139 3.42 8.39 11.43
CA THR A 139 4.77 7.92 11.71
C THR A 139 5.63 8.13 10.46
N ARG A 140 6.51 9.13 10.53
CA ARG A 140 7.47 9.46 9.47
C ARG A 140 8.84 8.88 9.81
N GLY A 141 9.58 8.50 8.79
CA GLY A 141 10.91 7.96 9.03
C GLY A 141 11.75 7.70 7.80
N VAL A 142 12.98 7.29 8.09
CA VAL A 142 13.97 6.91 7.09
C VAL A 142 14.53 5.55 7.48
N LEU A 143 14.49 4.63 6.53
CA LEU A 143 15.07 3.30 6.63
C LEU A 143 16.32 3.23 5.74
N LYS A 144 17.43 2.72 6.27
CA LYS A 144 18.66 2.49 5.50
C LYS A 144 18.97 1.00 5.44
N ILE A 145 19.18 0.49 4.23
CA ILE A 145 19.43 -0.92 3.95
C ILE A 145 20.76 -1.01 3.22
N LEU A 146 21.73 -1.72 3.80
CA LEU A 146 22.98 -2.05 3.13
C LEU A 146 22.75 -3.25 2.23
N GLY A 147 23.02 -3.09 0.94
CA GLY A 147 22.87 -4.14 -0.05
C GLY A 147 23.84 -5.31 0.15
N LEU A 148 23.42 -6.47 -0.31
CA LEU A 148 24.14 -7.73 -0.27
C LEU A 148 24.17 -8.34 -1.68
N ALA A 149 25.13 -9.23 -1.93
CA ALA A 149 25.29 -9.92 -3.22
C ALA A 149 25.36 -8.95 -4.41
N GLU A 150 24.41 -8.99 -5.35
CA GLU A 150 24.41 -8.09 -6.51
C GLU A 150 24.27 -6.59 -6.17
N PHE A 151 23.88 -6.24 -4.95
CA PHE A 151 23.77 -4.87 -4.44
C PHE A 151 24.92 -4.50 -3.49
N GLN A 152 26.05 -5.19 -3.56
CA GLN A 152 27.16 -4.93 -2.65
C GLN A 152 27.63 -3.47 -2.72
N ASP A 153 27.93 -2.89 -1.55
CA ASP A 153 28.37 -1.51 -1.34
C ASP A 153 27.33 -0.42 -1.66
N GLU A 154 26.16 -0.81 -2.14
CA GLU A 154 25.01 0.07 -2.36
C GLU A 154 24.19 0.24 -1.07
N VAL A 155 23.62 1.43 -0.86
CA VAL A 155 22.71 1.68 0.26
C VAL A 155 21.36 2.15 -0.25
N LEU A 156 20.33 1.34 -0.03
CA LEU A 156 18.95 1.72 -0.31
C LEU A 156 18.39 2.54 0.85
N ILE A 157 17.90 3.74 0.55
CA ILE A 157 17.23 4.64 1.48
C ILE A 157 15.73 4.65 1.17
N ILE A 158 14.90 4.31 2.14
CA ILE A 158 13.44 4.37 2.02
C ILE A 158 12.91 5.44 2.97
N LYS A 159 12.22 6.44 2.42
CA LYS A 159 11.46 7.43 3.20
C LYS A 159 10.00 6.97 3.28
N PHE A 160 9.42 6.99 4.48
CA PHE A 160 8.04 6.54 4.72
C PHE A 160 7.25 7.51 5.59
N GLN A 161 5.93 7.49 5.43
CA GLN A 161 4.93 8.15 6.28
C GLN A 161 3.75 7.18 6.40
N ASN A 162 3.70 6.40 7.47
CA ASN A 162 2.91 5.16 7.61
C ASN A 162 3.23 4.10 6.54
N GLU A 163 3.23 4.46 5.26
CA GLU A 163 3.61 3.65 4.12
C GLU A 163 4.95 4.10 3.51
N ASN A 164 5.63 3.18 2.82
CA ASN A 164 6.85 3.49 2.07
C ASN A 164 6.52 4.36 0.84
N LEU A 165 7.18 5.52 0.73
CA LEU A 165 6.85 6.54 -0.26
C LEU A 165 7.91 6.71 -1.35
N VAL A 166 9.19 6.68 -0.99
CA VAL A 166 10.30 6.91 -1.94
C VAL A 166 11.45 5.99 -1.58
N ALA A 167 11.98 5.29 -2.58
CA ALA A 167 13.17 4.45 -2.49
C ALA A 167 14.28 5.06 -3.37
N THR A 168 15.40 5.43 -2.76
CA THR A 168 16.55 6.02 -3.43
C THR A 168 17.78 5.16 -3.18
N MET A 169 18.43 4.73 -4.25
CA MET A 169 19.72 4.04 -4.19
C MET A 169 20.85 5.05 -4.04
N HIS A 170 21.75 4.82 -3.09
CA HIS A 170 22.99 5.58 -2.93
C HIS A 170 24.16 4.69 -3.36
N HIS A 171 24.79 5.10 -4.46
CA HIS A 171 25.92 4.39 -5.06
C HIS A 171 27.26 4.74 -4.40
N PRO A 172 28.25 3.83 -4.42
CA PRO A 172 29.60 4.09 -3.91
C PRO A 172 30.29 5.30 -4.55
N ASN A 173 29.93 5.64 -5.79
CA ASN A 173 30.46 6.80 -6.52
C ASN A 173 29.84 8.15 -6.08
N GLY A 174 28.92 8.13 -5.10
CA GLY A 174 28.21 9.31 -4.59
C GLY A 174 26.94 9.69 -5.35
N GLN A 175 26.62 9.00 -6.45
CA GLN A 175 25.37 9.18 -7.19
C GLN A 175 24.17 8.70 -6.36
N LYS A 176 23.05 9.40 -6.51
CA LYS A 176 21.76 9.02 -5.93
C LYS A 176 20.75 8.82 -7.03
N GLU A 177 20.07 7.69 -7.04
CA GLU A 177 19.07 7.33 -8.04
C GLU A 177 17.73 7.04 -7.35
N VAL A 178 16.67 7.76 -7.71
CA VAL A 178 15.31 7.41 -7.26
C VAL A 178 14.86 6.21 -8.08
N LEU A 179 14.72 5.06 -7.42
CA LEU A 179 14.31 3.82 -8.08
C LEU A 179 12.79 3.73 -8.22
N VAL A 180 12.07 4.09 -7.14
CA VAL A 180 10.61 3.97 -7.04
C VAL A 180 10.07 5.06 -6.14
N CYS A 181 8.89 5.58 -6.47
CA CYS A 181 8.10 6.39 -5.56
C CYS A 181 6.60 6.14 -5.72
N THR A 182 5.82 6.56 -4.73
CA THR A 182 4.35 6.52 -4.75
C THR A 182 3.79 7.19 -6.03
N PRO A 183 2.71 6.67 -6.66
CA PRO A 183 1.83 5.59 -6.21
C PRO A 183 2.36 4.17 -6.36
N ASP A 184 3.49 3.93 -7.04
CA ASP A 184 4.08 2.59 -7.11
C ASP A 184 4.45 2.10 -5.72
N LEU A 185 4.16 0.83 -5.45
CA LEU A 185 4.23 0.25 -4.11
C LEU A 185 5.65 -0.23 -3.81
N ILE A 186 6.20 0.23 -2.69
CA ILE A 186 7.49 -0.24 -2.17
C ILE A 186 7.19 -1.21 -1.04
N CYS A 187 7.44 -2.49 -1.28
CA CYS A 187 7.26 -3.55 -0.30
C CYS A 187 8.60 -4.01 0.26
N ILE A 188 8.62 -4.25 1.56
CA ILE A 188 9.75 -4.86 2.26
C ILE A 188 9.26 -6.22 2.74
N VAL A 189 9.98 -7.27 2.40
CA VAL A 189 9.67 -8.63 2.82
C VAL A 189 10.87 -9.27 3.49
N ASP A 190 10.60 -10.22 4.37
CA ASP A 190 11.64 -11.11 4.90
C ASP A 190 12.21 -11.96 3.74
N THR A 191 13.54 -11.97 3.61
CA THR A 191 14.23 -12.60 2.48
C THR A 191 14.00 -14.10 2.38
N GLU A 192 13.79 -14.79 3.49
CA GLU A 192 13.67 -16.25 3.53
C GLU A 192 12.22 -16.70 3.33
N THR A 193 11.27 -15.96 3.91
CA THR A 193 9.85 -16.35 3.96
C THR A 193 8.97 -15.64 2.95
N GLY A 194 9.38 -14.46 2.46
CA GLY A 194 8.54 -13.59 1.64
C GLY A 194 7.38 -12.94 2.40
N GLU A 195 7.36 -13.02 3.74
CA GLU A 195 6.34 -12.37 4.56
C GLU A 195 6.59 -10.85 4.58
N PRO A 196 5.52 -10.02 4.48
CA PRO A 196 5.66 -8.58 4.51
C PRO A 196 6.14 -8.11 5.88
N ILE A 197 7.03 -7.12 5.89
CA ILE A 197 7.50 -6.45 7.11
C ILE A 197 6.89 -5.05 7.13
N MET A 198 6.01 -4.80 8.10
CA MET A 198 5.35 -3.50 8.22
C MET A 198 6.32 -2.42 8.71
N THR A 199 6.00 -1.15 8.46
CA THR A 199 6.87 -0.02 8.84
C THR A 199 7.04 0.12 10.37
N GLU A 200 6.14 -0.47 11.16
CA GLU A 200 6.24 -0.58 12.62
C GLU A 200 7.19 -1.72 13.05
N GLU A 201 7.35 -2.75 12.22
CA GLU A 201 8.12 -3.96 12.55
C GLU A 201 9.59 -3.89 12.13
N VAL A 202 9.92 -2.99 11.18
CA VAL A 202 11.30 -2.83 10.71
C VAL A 202 12.24 -2.48 11.87
N ARG A 203 13.40 -3.13 11.93
CA ARG A 203 14.38 -2.92 13.00
C ARG A 203 15.77 -3.23 12.49
N TYR A 204 16.76 -2.62 13.13
CA TYR A 204 18.16 -2.88 12.84
C TYR A 204 18.45 -4.38 12.83
N GLY A 205 19.20 -4.83 11.83
CA GLY A 205 19.72 -6.18 11.76
C GLY A 205 18.91 -7.16 10.91
N LEU A 206 17.66 -6.84 10.56
CA LEU A 206 16.84 -7.73 9.72
C LEU A 206 17.43 -7.85 8.32
N ARG A 207 17.41 -9.08 7.78
CA ARG A 207 17.68 -9.34 6.37
C ARG A 207 16.38 -9.21 5.61
N VAL A 208 16.38 -8.36 4.59
CA VAL A 208 15.17 -7.99 3.87
C VAL A 208 15.42 -8.00 2.37
N SER A 209 14.37 -8.27 1.63
CA SER A 209 14.30 -8.03 0.19
C SER A 209 13.26 -6.94 -0.06
N VAL A 210 13.63 -5.97 -0.89
CA VAL A 210 12.78 -4.83 -1.22
C VAL A 210 12.40 -4.93 -2.68
N LEU A 211 11.12 -4.76 -2.95
CA LEU A 211 10.57 -4.76 -4.30
C LEU A 211 9.68 -3.53 -4.54
N GLY A 212 9.67 -3.10 -5.79
CA GLY A 212 8.69 -2.18 -6.34
C GLY A 212 7.59 -2.96 -7.04
N ILE A 213 6.32 -2.55 -6.88
CA ILE A 213 5.17 -3.10 -7.59
C ILE A 213 4.46 -1.97 -8.35
N PRO A 214 4.20 -2.12 -9.67
CA PRO A 214 3.47 -1.12 -10.44
C PRO A 214 2.10 -0.80 -9.85
N ALA A 215 1.76 0.48 -9.81
CA ALA A 215 0.46 0.96 -9.38
C ALA A 215 -0.62 0.71 -10.44
N HIS A 216 -1.85 0.49 -9.97
CA HIS A 216 -3.01 0.34 -10.85
C HIS A 216 -3.20 1.61 -11.72
N PRO A 217 -3.62 1.50 -13.00
CA PRO A 217 -3.75 2.65 -13.90
C PRO A 217 -4.64 3.80 -13.39
N LEU A 218 -5.66 3.50 -12.57
CA LEU A 218 -6.47 4.51 -11.87
C LEU A 218 -5.63 5.44 -10.99
N LEU A 219 -4.50 4.97 -10.48
CA LEU A 219 -3.61 5.75 -9.61
C LEU A 219 -2.66 6.67 -10.41
N LEU A 220 -2.54 6.45 -11.72
CA LEU A 220 -1.56 7.09 -12.60
C LEU A 220 -2.09 8.32 -13.34
N THR A 221 -3.40 8.59 -13.25
CA THR A 221 -4.00 9.76 -13.89
C THR A 221 -3.48 11.05 -13.28
N GLU A 222 -3.43 12.15 -14.06
CA GLU A 222 -3.02 13.46 -13.53
C GLU A 222 -3.86 13.91 -12.33
N GLN A 223 -5.14 13.51 -12.28
CA GLN A 223 -6.04 13.79 -11.17
C GLN A 223 -5.64 13.00 -9.92
N ALA A 224 -5.36 11.71 -10.05
CA ALA A 224 -4.95 10.87 -8.94
C ALA A 224 -3.58 11.29 -8.38
N LEU A 225 -2.60 11.56 -9.26
CA LEU A 225 -1.24 11.96 -8.86
C LEU A 225 -1.18 13.24 -8.01
N LYS A 226 -2.20 14.11 -8.08
CA LYS A 226 -2.32 15.27 -7.18
C LYS A 226 -2.51 14.87 -5.71
N TYR A 227 -3.06 13.70 -5.45
CA TYR A 227 -3.37 13.20 -4.10
C TYR A 227 -2.42 12.10 -3.64
N MET A 228 -1.88 11.30 -4.56
CA MET A 228 -1.06 10.12 -4.20
C MET A 228 0.33 10.09 -4.85
N GLY A 229 0.64 11.05 -5.72
CA GLY A 229 1.98 11.23 -6.26
C GLY A 229 2.93 11.81 -5.20
N PRO A 230 4.25 11.81 -5.47
CA PRO A 230 5.24 12.22 -4.48
C PRO A 230 5.07 13.68 -4.05
N GLN A 231 4.58 14.56 -4.94
CA GLN A 231 4.30 15.96 -4.60
C GLN A 231 3.20 16.11 -3.54
N ALA A 232 2.23 15.20 -3.48
CA ALA A 232 1.20 15.22 -2.44
C ALA A 232 1.78 14.98 -1.03
N PHE A 233 2.93 14.30 -0.96
CA PHE A 233 3.64 14.03 0.28
C PHE A 233 4.76 15.04 0.59
N GLY A 234 4.86 16.12 -0.20
CA GLY A 234 5.80 17.22 0.03
C GLY A 234 7.16 17.08 -0.65
N TYR A 235 7.35 16.09 -1.53
CA TYR A 235 8.57 15.98 -2.34
C TYR A 235 8.53 16.96 -3.53
N SER A 236 9.57 17.77 -3.69
CA SER A 236 9.64 18.69 -4.84
C SER A 236 9.77 17.90 -6.15
N LYS A 237 9.38 18.51 -7.28
CA LYS A 237 9.50 17.84 -8.59
C LYS A 237 10.96 17.62 -8.99
N GLU A 238 11.85 18.47 -8.51
CA GLU A 238 13.30 18.38 -8.72
C GLU A 238 13.93 17.27 -7.88
N GLU A 239 13.38 16.97 -6.69
CA GLU A 239 13.84 15.88 -5.83
C GLU A 239 13.31 14.52 -6.29
N VAL A 240 12.01 14.44 -6.57
CA VAL A 240 11.31 13.18 -6.89
C VAL A 240 10.30 13.40 -8.01
N GLU A 241 10.67 12.97 -9.21
CA GLU A 241 9.76 12.86 -10.35
C GLU A 241 9.15 11.46 -10.39
N PHE A 242 7.82 11.36 -10.47
CA PHE A 242 7.16 10.06 -10.62
C PHE A 242 7.39 9.49 -12.01
N LYS A 243 7.90 8.25 -12.06
CA LYS A 243 8.05 7.44 -13.27
C LYS A 243 7.53 6.04 -12.96
N PRO A 244 6.52 5.53 -13.69
CA PRO A 244 6.04 4.17 -13.49
C PRO A 244 7.18 3.18 -13.61
N ILE A 245 7.30 2.29 -12.64
CA ILE A 245 8.35 1.28 -12.63
C ILE A 245 8.06 0.17 -13.64
N GLY A 246 6.83 0.03 -14.12
CA GLY A 246 6.41 -0.98 -15.08
C GLY A 246 4.91 -0.95 -15.31
N ASP A 247 4.42 -1.97 -16.01
CA ASP A 247 3.00 -2.11 -16.30
C ASP A 247 2.28 -2.89 -15.19
N TYR A 248 1.14 -2.37 -14.77
CA TYR A 248 0.23 -3.08 -13.87
C TYR A 248 -0.29 -4.36 -14.51
N LYS A 249 -0.20 -5.46 -13.78
CA LYS A 249 -0.77 -6.74 -14.18
C LYS A 249 -2.15 -6.89 -13.56
N ASP A 250 -3.18 -6.97 -14.41
CA ASP A 250 -4.53 -7.27 -13.95
C ASP A 250 -4.59 -8.72 -13.48
N HIS A 251 -5.22 -8.93 -12.32
CA HIS A 251 -5.45 -10.24 -11.74
C HIS A 251 -6.92 -10.56 -11.90
N GLY A 252 -7.23 -11.60 -12.68
CA GLY A 252 -8.60 -12.09 -12.77
C GLY A 252 -9.13 -12.60 -11.42
N PRO A 253 -10.45 -12.80 -11.31
CA PRO A 253 -11.05 -13.35 -10.10
C PRO A 253 -10.49 -14.74 -9.78
N VAL A 254 -10.41 -15.08 -8.50
CA VAL A 254 -10.05 -16.44 -8.06
C VAL A 254 -11.06 -17.42 -8.65
N ALA A 255 -10.56 -18.45 -9.32
CA ALA A 255 -11.41 -19.51 -9.86
C ALA A 255 -12.19 -20.17 -8.71
N PRO A 256 -13.48 -20.49 -8.90
CA PRO A 256 -14.23 -21.23 -7.90
C PRO A 256 -13.49 -22.52 -7.54
N VAL A 257 -13.34 -22.79 -6.25
CA VAL A 257 -12.80 -24.07 -5.79
C VAL A 257 -13.77 -25.15 -6.24
N SER A 258 -13.32 -26.08 -7.10
CA SER A 258 -14.14 -27.24 -7.48
C SER A 258 -14.41 -28.06 -6.22
N VAL A 259 -15.68 -28.18 -5.84
CA VAL A 259 -16.11 -28.86 -4.60
C VAL A 259 -15.75 -30.35 -4.60
N ASP A 260 -15.40 -30.91 -5.76
CA ASP A 260 -15.07 -32.33 -5.95
C ASP A 260 -13.73 -32.77 -5.34
N SER A 261 -12.87 -31.85 -4.90
CA SER A 261 -11.57 -32.20 -4.28
C SER A 261 -11.59 -32.31 -2.75
N CYS A 262 -12.74 -32.11 -2.09
CA CYS A 262 -12.86 -32.23 -0.63
C CYS A 262 -13.39 -33.58 -0.14
N THR A 263 -13.54 -34.56 -1.03
CA THR A 263 -13.94 -35.94 -0.70
C THR A 263 -12.84 -36.92 -1.07
N SER A 264 -11.75 -36.94 -0.29
CA SER A 264 -10.82 -38.07 -0.19
C SER A 264 -10.16 -38.08 1.17
#